data_AF-A0A7C3NSM5-F1
#
_entry.id   AF-A0A7C3NSM5-F1
#
_cell.length_a   1.000
_cell.length_b   1.000
_cell.length_c   1.000
_cell.angle_alpha   90.00
_cell.angle_beta   90.00
_cell.angle_gamma   90.00
#
_symmetry.space_group_name_H-M   'P 1'
#
loop_
_entity.id
_entity.type
_entity.pdbx_description
1 polymer ?
#
loop_
_entity_poly.entity_id
_entity_poly.type
_entity_poly.pdbx_seq_one_letter_code
_entity_poly.pdbx_strand_id
1 'polypeptide(L)'
;MSFHSILFARTEDAIKDEPHEAPDFFADLNLAPIVAGITAHWKDYDLEPFFYTRLKDTDEIVYRQEVFRDLEQPALMATLKSFSQSMRKMRDHLTASKNSYYKQERERWHLDSAGIYCEAAERFSEDLQRLQLASRGMRAFRDYLSEYVASVSFRKLATEARKLKAVLSVIRFGLVIKGDRVTVCPYHGEIDYRVAVEETFDKFRRGAAKDYRVKVTDSGGMNHIDAQVVERVAWLIPGPFRALEDFCTEHAKYVDETISSFDREIQFYTAYLTYLETFRRAGLHFCYPKVSNTCKEISARKAFDLALAGKLIREKLTVVCNDFFLRSPERFFVVTGPNQGGKTTFARM
;
A
#
# COMPACT_ATOMS: atom_id res chain seq x y z
N MET A 1 9.17 -19.55 14.51
CA MET A 1 10.17 -18.60 13.97
C MET A 1 9.44 -17.27 13.81
N SER A 2 9.96 -16.18 14.37
CA SER A 2 9.36 -14.86 14.14
C SER A 2 9.49 -14.50 12.67
N PHE A 3 8.43 -13.96 12.08
CA PHE A 3 8.47 -13.37 10.76
C PHE A 3 9.30 -12.08 10.81
N HIS A 4 10.14 -11.86 9.80
CA HIS A 4 11.00 -10.67 9.72
C HIS A 4 10.84 -9.91 8.41
N SER A 5 10.82 -10.62 7.27
CA SER A 5 10.69 -10.02 5.95
C SER A 5 9.99 -10.97 4.97
N ILE A 6 9.21 -10.41 4.03
CA ILE A 6 8.64 -11.17 2.93
C ILE A 6 9.62 -11.26 1.74
N LEU A 7 10.70 -10.48 1.74
CA LEU A 7 11.78 -10.53 0.74
C LEU A 7 12.98 -11.37 1.16
N PHE A 8 13.21 -11.54 2.47
CA PHE A 8 14.38 -12.23 3.03
C PHE A 8 13.94 -13.22 4.10
N ALA A 9 14.33 -14.50 3.95
CA ALA A 9 13.99 -15.53 4.93
C ALA A 9 14.87 -15.42 6.19
N ARG A 10 16.11 -14.97 6.06
CA ARG A 10 17.06 -14.76 7.17
C ARG A 10 17.27 -13.28 7.46
N THR A 11 17.30 -12.92 8.74
CA THR A 11 17.56 -11.55 9.21
C THR A 11 18.96 -11.05 8.82
N GLU A 12 19.93 -11.95 8.68
CA GLU A 12 21.30 -11.63 8.26
C GLU A 12 21.38 -11.16 6.80
N ASP A 13 20.41 -11.58 5.99
CA ASP A 13 20.30 -11.27 4.56
C ASP A 13 19.44 -10.01 4.31
N ALA A 14 18.82 -9.46 5.36
CA ALA A 14 18.10 -8.20 5.28
C ALA A 14 19.05 -7.05 4.89
N ILE A 15 18.55 -6.13 4.08
CA ILE A 15 19.34 -4.99 3.60
C ILE A 15 19.63 -4.07 4.79
N LYS A 16 20.90 -3.99 5.20
CA LYS A 16 21.35 -3.09 6.27
C LYS A 16 21.45 -1.65 5.80
N ASP A 17 21.94 -1.45 4.58
CA ASP A 17 22.02 -0.16 3.89
C ASP A 17 21.42 -0.31 2.49
N GLU A 18 20.31 0.38 2.25
CA GLU A 18 19.60 0.30 0.96
C GLU A 18 20.41 0.98 -0.15
N PRO A 19 20.78 0.26 -1.22
CA PRO A 19 21.50 0.86 -2.32
C PRO A 19 20.60 1.84 -3.05
N HIS A 20 20.99 3.12 -3.07
CA HIS A 20 20.29 4.15 -3.82
C HIS A 20 20.75 4.25 -5.29
N GLU A 21 21.92 3.67 -5.61
CA GLU A 21 22.48 3.65 -6.95
C GLU A 21 22.44 2.25 -7.56
N ALA A 22 22.14 2.20 -8.86
CA ALA A 22 22.15 0.96 -9.61
C ALA A 22 23.58 0.43 -9.74
N PRO A 23 23.82 -0.89 -9.56
CA PRO A 23 25.11 -1.50 -9.79
C PRO A 23 25.62 -1.29 -11.23
N ASP A 24 26.93 -1.16 -11.42
CA ASP A 24 27.56 -0.90 -12.74
C ASP A 24 27.05 -1.82 -13.87
N PHE A 25 26.85 -3.11 -13.55
CA PHE A 25 26.39 -4.10 -14.53
C PHE A 25 24.95 -3.85 -15.05
N PHE A 26 24.17 -2.96 -14.42
CA PHE A 26 22.83 -2.61 -14.90
C PHE A 26 22.86 -1.92 -16.27
N ALA A 27 23.88 -1.11 -16.52
CA ALA A 27 24.09 -0.48 -17.82
C ALA A 27 24.46 -1.53 -18.87
N ASP A 28 25.39 -2.43 -18.53
CA ASP A 28 25.89 -3.48 -19.43
C ASP A 28 24.79 -4.47 -19.83
N LEU A 29 24.01 -4.93 -18.85
CA LEU A 29 22.91 -5.88 -19.02
C LEU A 29 21.59 -5.21 -19.41
N ASN A 30 21.56 -3.89 -19.55
CA ASN A 30 20.37 -3.12 -19.91
C ASN A 30 19.17 -3.39 -18.98
N LEU A 31 19.42 -3.47 -17.67
CA LEU A 31 18.41 -3.75 -16.64
C LEU A 31 17.67 -2.50 -16.17
N ALA A 32 18.27 -1.32 -16.32
CA ALA A 32 17.67 -0.07 -15.87
C ALA A 32 16.28 0.21 -16.49
N PRO A 33 16.04 0.02 -17.80
CA PRO A 33 14.70 0.18 -18.37
C PRO A 33 13.67 -0.82 -17.83
N ILE A 34 14.11 -2.01 -17.41
CA ILE A 34 13.24 -3.05 -16.84
C ILE A 34 12.77 -2.59 -15.46
N VAL A 35 13.69 -2.20 -14.58
CA VAL A 35 13.35 -1.71 -13.24
C VAL A 35 12.48 -0.46 -13.32
N ALA A 36 12.84 0.50 -14.18
CA ALA A 36 12.03 1.70 -14.40
C ALA A 36 10.61 1.35 -14.90
N GLY A 37 10.47 0.32 -15.74
CA GLY A 37 9.17 -0.18 -16.20
C GLY A 37 8.34 -0.82 -15.08
N ILE A 38 8.98 -1.54 -14.16
CA ILE A 38 8.33 -2.18 -13.01
C ILE A 38 7.88 -1.13 -11.98
N THR A 39 8.75 -0.15 -11.66
CA THR A 39 8.51 0.81 -10.56
C THR A 39 7.71 2.05 -11.00
N ALA A 40 7.43 2.23 -12.30
CA ALA A 40 6.79 3.43 -12.85
C ALA A 40 5.51 3.88 -12.12
N HIS A 41 4.69 2.94 -11.65
CA HIS A 41 3.43 3.19 -10.94
C HIS A 41 3.50 2.95 -9.42
N TRP A 42 4.70 2.69 -8.88
CA TRP A 42 4.96 2.36 -7.48
C TRP A 42 5.96 3.30 -6.80
N LYS A 43 6.16 4.50 -7.34
CA LYS A 43 7.15 5.48 -6.83
C LYS A 43 7.02 5.78 -5.34
N ASP A 44 5.80 5.75 -4.79
CA ASP A 44 5.53 6.01 -3.37
C ASP A 44 6.14 4.96 -2.41
N TYR A 45 6.63 3.84 -2.94
CA TYR A 45 7.18 2.73 -2.16
C TYR A 45 8.71 2.61 -2.23
N ASP A 46 9.38 3.38 -3.09
CA ASP A 46 10.84 3.34 -3.28
C ASP A 46 11.36 1.90 -3.43
N LEU A 47 11.01 1.24 -4.55
CA LEU A 47 11.24 -0.19 -4.73
C LEU A 47 12.58 -0.52 -5.41
N GLU A 48 13.21 0.48 -6.02
CA GLU A 48 14.48 0.38 -6.73
C GLU A 48 15.57 -0.32 -5.89
N PRO A 49 15.77 -0.02 -4.59
CA PRO A 49 16.78 -0.69 -3.78
C PRO A 49 16.63 -2.22 -3.75
N PHE A 50 15.40 -2.74 -3.73
CA PHE A 50 15.16 -4.18 -3.72
C PHE A 50 15.57 -4.90 -5.01
N PHE A 51 15.62 -4.18 -6.14
CA PHE A 51 16.10 -4.70 -7.42
C PHE A 51 17.63 -4.62 -7.54
N TYR A 52 18.27 -3.69 -6.85
CA TYR A 52 19.72 -3.53 -6.84
C TYR A 52 20.41 -4.54 -5.90
N THR A 53 19.68 -5.04 -4.90
CA THR A 53 20.17 -6.07 -3.97
C THR A 53 20.18 -7.46 -4.62
N ARG A 54 21.38 -8.01 -4.81
CA ARG A 54 21.58 -9.37 -5.32
C ARG A 54 21.44 -10.43 -4.22
N LEU A 55 20.68 -11.49 -4.51
CA LEU A 55 20.65 -12.70 -3.68
C LEU A 55 21.83 -13.61 -4.04
N LYS A 56 22.43 -14.25 -3.03
CA LYS A 56 23.55 -15.20 -3.18
C LYS A 56 23.20 -16.64 -2.80
N ASP A 57 22.15 -16.82 -1.99
CA ASP A 57 21.69 -18.12 -1.51
C ASP A 57 20.53 -18.63 -2.39
N THR A 58 20.60 -19.91 -2.80
CA THR A 58 19.57 -20.54 -3.61
C THR A 58 18.24 -20.71 -2.88
N ASP A 59 18.27 -20.94 -1.56
CA ASP A 59 17.05 -21.04 -0.73
C ASP A 59 16.33 -19.71 -0.64
N GLU A 60 17.03 -18.58 -0.57
CA GLU A 60 16.44 -17.23 -0.62
C GLU A 60 15.77 -16.96 -1.97
N ILE A 61 16.37 -17.41 -3.08
CA ILE A 61 15.74 -17.32 -4.40
C ILE A 61 14.45 -18.16 -4.42
N VAL A 62 14.49 -19.40 -3.91
CA VAL A 62 13.33 -20.28 -3.84
C VAL A 62 12.25 -19.68 -2.93
N TYR A 63 12.62 -19.06 -1.80
CA TYR A 63 11.72 -18.37 -0.90
C TYR A 63 10.92 -17.28 -1.63
N ARG A 64 11.57 -16.40 -2.40
CA ARG A 64 10.86 -15.41 -3.23
C ARG A 64 9.98 -16.05 -4.29
N GLN A 65 10.44 -17.13 -4.93
CA GLN A 65 9.62 -17.85 -5.93
C GLN A 65 8.36 -18.47 -5.31
N GLU A 66 8.44 -19.01 -4.10
CA GLU A 66 7.27 -19.52 -3.37
C GLU A 66 6.23 -18.41 -3.16
N VAL A 67 6.67 -17.22 -2.72
CA VAL A 67 5.77 -16.06 -2.51
C VAL A 67 5.15 -15.60 -3.83
N PHE A 68 5.94 -15.52 -4.90
CA PHE A 68 5.40 -15.21 -6.23
C PHE A 68 4.29 -16.20 -6.65
N ARG A 69 4.44 -17.50 -6.39
CA ARG A 69 3.43 -18.52 -6.74
C ARG A 69 2.13 -18.34 -5.94
N ASP A 70 2.24 -18.02 -4.64
CA ASP A 70 1.06 -17.69 -3.84
C ASP A 70 0.33 -16.46 -4.40
N LEU A 71 1.08 -15.43 -4.82
CA LEU A 71 0.53 -14.17 -5.34
C LEU A 71 -0.11 -14.28 -6.72
N GLU A 72 0.15 -15.35 -7.47
CA GLU A 72 -0.58 -15.64 -8.70
C GLU A 72 -2.04 -16.06 -8.43
N GLN A 73 -2.38 -16.41 -7.18
CA GLN A 73 -3.77 -16.65 -6.78
C GLN A 73 -4.57 -15.33 -6.78
N PRO A 74 -5.64 -15.20 -7.59
CA PRO A 74 -6.38 -13.94 -7.71
C PRO A 74 -7.00 -13.45 -6.39
N ALA A 75 -7.42 -14.38 -5.52
CA ALA A 75 -7.99 -14.04 -4.22
C ALA A 75 -6.97 -13.37 -3.31
N LEU A 76 -5.76 -13.93 -3.19
CA LEU A 76 -4.69 -13.33 -2.38
C LEU A 76 -4.26 -11.96 -2.92
N MET A 77 -4.09 -11.85 -4.24
CA MET A 77 -3.74 -10.59 -4.89
C MET A 77 -4.80 -9.50 -4.63
N ALA A 78 -6.09 -9.84 -4.65
CA ALA A 78 -7.17 -8.91 -4.34
C ALA A 78 -7.14 -8.44 -2.87
N THR A 79 -6.96 -9.37 -1.94
CA THR A 79 -6.82 -9.06 -0.51
C THR A 79 -5.63 -8.12 -0.25
N LEU A 80 -4.48 -8.39 -0.86
CA LEU A 80 -3.29 -7.53 -0.74
C LEU A 80 -3.49 -6.13 -1.30
N LYS A 81 -4.14 -6.01 -2.47
CA LYS A 81 -4.48 -4.70 -3.03
C LYS A 81 -5.39 -3.90 -2.09
N SER A 82 -6.39 -4.56 -1.49
CA SER A 82 -7.27 -3.90 -0.52
C SER A 82 -6.49 -3.46 0.73
N PHE A 83 -5.59 -4.30 1.24
CA PHE A 83 -4.75 -3.96 2.39
C PHE A 83 -3.84 -2.76 2.08
N SER A 84 -3.11 -2.79 0.96
CA SER A 84 -2.20 -1.71 0.57
C SER A 84 -2.93 -0.40 0.27
N GLN A 85 -4.16 -0.44 -0.24
CA GLN A 85 -5.01 0.75 -0.37
C GLN A 85 -5.35 1.36 1.00
N SER A 86 -5.72 0.54 1.98
CA SER A 86 -5.97 1.02 3.34
C SER A 86 -4.70 1.57 3.99
N MET A 87 -3.56 0.93 3.80
CA MET A 87 -2.26 1.41 4.31
C MET A 87 -1.83 2.73 3.68
N ARG A 88 -2.08 2.91 2.37
CA ARG A 88 -1.87 4.20 1.69
C ARG A 88 -2.76 5.29 2.28
N LYS A 89 -4.07 5.02 2.40
CA LYS A 89 -5.02 5.97 3.01
C LYS A 89 -4.60 6.35 4.44
N MET A 90 -4.12 5.39 5.23
CA MET A 90 -3.59 5.64 6.56
C MET A 90 -2.38 6.59 6.53
N ARG A 91 -1.42 6.39 5.61
CA ARG A 91 -0.27 7.29 5.43
C ARG A 91 -0.67 8.69 4.95
N ASP A 92 -1.69 8.78 4.10
CA ASP A 92 -2.23 10.07 3.64
C ASP A 92 -2.80 10.84 4.84
N HIS A 93 -3.56 10.18 5.72
CA HIS A 93 -4.07 10.77 6.96
C HIS A 93 -2.94 11.17 7.94
N LEU A 94 -1.88 10.36 8.08
CA LEU A 94 -0.70 10.75 8.87
C LEU A 94 0.01 11.98 8.30
N THR A 95 0.08 12.09 6.98
CA THR A 95 0.66 13.25 6.29
C THR A 95 -0.21 14.48 6.49
N ALA A 96 -1.54 14.33 6.37
CA ALA A 96 -2.50 15.39 6.68
C ALA A 96 -2.39 15.85 8.14
N SER A 97 -2.25 14.92 9.08
CA SER A 97 -2.00 15.23 10.49
C SER A 97 -0.75 16.10 10.68
N LYS A 98 0.39 15.70 10.09
CA LYS A 98 1.65 16.45 10.16
C LYS A 98 1.57 17.85 9.53
N ASN A 99 0.78 17.99 8.46
CA ASN A 99 0.62 19.24 7.73
C ASN A 99 -0.49 20.14 8.30
N SER A 100 -1.31 19.64 9.23
CA SER A 100 -2.41 20.39 9.83
C SER A 100 -1.89 21.45 10.80
N TYR A 101 -2.36 22.68 10.62
CA TYR A 101 -1.97 23.82 11.45
C TYR A 101 -2.67 23.80 12.82
N TYR A 102 -3.96 23.43 12.85
CA TYR A 102 -4.77 23.46 14.06
C TYR A 102 -4.63 22.15 14.86
N LYS A 103 -4.52 22.29 16.19
CA LYS A 103 -4.28 21.16 17.12
C LYS A 103 -5.36 20.08 16.99
N GLN A 104 -6.63 20.45 17.07
CA GLN A 104 -7.75 19.51 17.09
C GLN A 104 -7.93 18.79 15.75
N GLU A 105 -7.64 19.47 14.64
CA GLU A 105 -7.61 18.87 13.31
C GLU A 105 -6.49 17.82 13.21
N ARG A 106 -5.26 18.19 13.63
CA ARG A 106 -4.11 17.28 13.65
C ARG A 106 -4.40 16.01 14.44
N GLU A 107 -4.94 16.16 15.64
CA GLU A 107 -5.30 15.05 16.53
C GLU A 107 -6.40 14.18 15.92
N ARG A 108 -7.39 14.78 15.27
CA ARG A 108 -8.44 14.04 14.57
C ARG A 108 -7.88 13.20 13.42
N TRP A 109 -6.98 13.76 12.62
CA TRP A 109 -6.29 13.02 11.55
C TRP A 109 -5.49 11.83 12.08
N HIS A 110 -4.80 11.99 13.22
CA HIS A 110 -4.05 10.90 13.88
C HIS A 110 -4.97 9.79 14.39
N LEU A 111 -6.11 10.14 15.00
CA LEU A 111 -7.13 9.15 15.41
C LEU A 111 -7.71 8.42 14.19
N ASP A 112 -7.97 9.13 13.10
CA ASP A 112 -8.51 8.53 11.89
C ASP A 112 -7.50 7.58 11.23
N SER A 113 -6.22 7.95 11.16
CA SER A 113 -5.16 7.10 10.64
C SER A 113 -4.96 5.84 11.49
N ALA A 114 -4.96 5.96 12.83
CA ALA A 114 -4.87 4.82 13.74
C ALA A 114 -6.06 3.86 13.57
N GLY A 115 -7.28 4.38 13.41
CA GLY A 115 -8.44 3.54 13.14
C GLY A 115 -8.37 2.81 11.79
N ILE A 116 -7.93 3.48 10.72
CA ILE A 116 -7.75 2.84 9.40
C ILE A 116 -6.71 1.71 9.49
N TYR A 117 -5.62 1.94 10.22
CA TYR A 117 -4.59 0.92 10.46
C TYR A 117 -5.15 -0.31 11.17
N CYS A 118 -5.87 -0.12 12.28
CA CYS A 118 -6.45 -1.23 13.02
C CYS A 118 -7.45 -2.02 12.17
N GLU A 119 -8.37 -1.34 11.49
CA GLU A 119 -9.35 -2.00 10.60
C GLU A 119 -8.66 -2.77 9.46
N ALA A 120 -7.59 -2.21 8.88
CA ALA A 120 -6.82 -2.86 7.83
C ALA A 120 -6.11 -4.13 8.34
N ALA A 121 -5.46 -4.06 9.50
CA ALA A 121 -4.74 -5.19 10.09
C ALA A 121 -5.70 -6.31 10.50
N GLU A 122 -6.83 -5.98 11.15
CA GLU A 122 -7.86 -6.96 11.55
C GLU A 122 -8.45 -7.67 10.34
N ARG A 123 -8.92 -6.90 9.34
CA ARG A 123 -9.51 -7.46 8.12
C ARG A 123 -8.51 -8.30 7.36
N PHE A 124 -7.26 -7.84 7.23
CA PHE A 124 -6.24 -8.58 6.51
C PHE A 124 -5.88 -9.89 7.21
N SER A 125 -5.83 -9.88 8.54
CA SER A 125 -5.66 -11.09 9.36
C SER A 125 -6.77 -12.11 9.11
N GLU A 126 -8.03 -11.67 9.15
CA GLU A 126 -9.19 -12.52 8.87
C GLU A 126 -9.17 -13.10 7.45
N ASP A 127 -8.86 -12.26 6.45
CA ASP A 127 -8.83 -12.68 5.05
C ASP A 127 -7.71 -13.70 4.81
N LEU A 128 -6.51 -13.50 5.37
CA LEU A 128 -5.39 -14.45 5.24
C LEU A 128 -5.66 -15.81 5.91
N GLN A 129 -6.44 -15.84 7.01
CA GLN A 129 -6.82 -17.10 7.66
C GLN A 129 -7.72 -17.98 6.78
N ARG A 130 -8.48 -17.37 5.85
CA ARG A 130 -9.40 -18.08 4.95
C ARG A 130 -8.72 -18.59 3.68
N LEU A 131 -7.48 -18.16 3.41
CA LEU A 131 -6.74 -18.49 2.19
C LEU A 131 -5.76 -19.65 2.41
N GLN A 132 -5.55 -20.45 1.36
CA GLN A 132 -4.54 -21.50 1.34
C GLN A 132 -3.20 -20.94 0.85
N LEU A 133 -2.27 -20.76 1.80
CA LEU A 133 -0.93 -20.20 1.57
C LEU A 133 0.10 -21.33 1.53
N ALA A 134 0.81 -21.49 0.41
CA ALA A 134 1.80 -22.54 0.22
C ALA A 134 3.22 -22.07 0.54
N SER A 135 3.52 -20.78 0.41
CA SER A 135 4.84 -20.23 0.66
C SER A 135 5.17 -20.19 2.15
N ARG A 136 6.45 -20.40 2.47
CA ARG A 136 6.95 -20.24 3.84
C ARG A 136 6.74 -18.80 4.32
N GLY A 137 7.01 -17.82 3.47
CA GLY A 137 6.90 -16.39 3.80
C GLY A 137 5.48 -15.94 4.13
N MET A 138 4.50 -16.26 3.28
CA MET A 138 3.11 -15.84 3.51
C MET A 138 2.49 -16.54 4.72
N ARG A 139 2.85 -17.81 4.98
CA ARG A 139 2.42 -18.52 6.19
C ARG A 139 3.01 -17.87 7.45
N ALA A 140 4.31 -17.61 7.46
CA ALA A 140 4.97 -16.96 8.59
C ALA A 140 4.38 -15.57 8.86
N PHE A 141 4.12 -14.78 7.80
CA PHE A 141 3.48 -13.47 7.94
C PHE A 141 2.04 -13.57 8.47
N ARG A 142 1.24 -14.52 7.97
CA ARG A 142 -0.12 -14.76 8.49
C ARG A 142 -0.09 -15.08 9.98
N ASP A 143 0.80 -15.96 10.40
CA ASP A 143 0.91 -16.39 11.80
C ASP A 143 1.33 -15.19 12.68
N TYR A 144 2.30 -14.39 12.22
CA TYR A 144 2.71 -13.13 12.86
C TYR A 144 1.57 -12.11 12.97
N LEU A 145 0.86 -11.85 11.87
CA LEU A 145 -0.25 -10.88 11.85
C LEU A 145 -1.39 -11.33 12.77
N SER A 146 -1.67 -12.63 12.82
CA SER A 146 -2.66 -13.20 13.72
C SER A 146 -2.27 -13.02 15.19
N GLU A 147 -1.00 -13.22 15.53
CA GLU A 147 -0.49 -12.99 16.89
C GLU A 147 -0.52 -11.50 17.25
N TYR A 148 -0.10 -10.63 16.33
CA TYR A 148 -0.11 -9.17 16.50
C TYR A 148 -1.52 -8.64 16.76
N VAL A 149 -2.51 -9.03 15.94
CA VAL A 149 -3.92 -8.63 16.12
C VAL A 149 -4.52 -9.19 17.42
N ALA A 150 -4.04 -10.34 17.89
CA ALA A 150 -4.45 -10.91 19.17
C ALA A 150 -3.77 -10.26 20.40
N SER A 151 -2.69 -9.49 20.19
CA SER A 151 -1.91 -8.89 21.28
C SER A 151 -2.71 -7.87 22.11
N VAL A 152 -2.33 -7.74 23.38
CA VAL A 152 -2.98 -6.80 24.31
C VAL A 152 -2.78 -5.36 23.86
N SER A 153 -1.59 -5.00 23.38
CA SER A 153 -1.26 -3.65 22.89
C SER A 153 -2.11 -3.27 21.69
N PHE A 154 -2.22 -4.13 20.68
CA PHE A 154 -3.06 -3.86 19.50
C PHE A 154 -4.54 -3.75 19.87
N ARG A 155 -5.05 -4.67 20.69
CA ARG A 155 -6.46 -4.63 21.12
C ARG A 155 -6.79 -3.37 21.92
N LYS A 156 -5.85 -2.88 22.74
CA LYS A 156 -5.98 -1.62 23.46
C LYS A 156 -6.12 -0.45 22.47
N LEU A 157 -5.16 -0.31 21.55
CA LEU A 157 -5.17 0.71 20.49
C LEU A 157 -6.49 0.71 19.71
N ALA A 158 -6.91 -0.46 19.19
CA ALA A 158 -8.10 -0.58 18.37
C ALA A 158 -9.38 -0.23 19.15
N THR A 159 -9.46 -0.66 20.42
CA THR A 159 -10.63 -0.38 21.27
C THR A 159 -10.71 1.11 21.62
N GLU A 160 -9.59 1.73 22.00
CA GLU A 160 -9.53 3.16 22.32
C GLU A 160 -9.83 4.03 21.10
N ALA A 161 -9.28 3.69 19.93
CA ALA A 161 -9.57 4.39 18.69
C ALA A 161 -11.06 4.35 18.33
N ARG A 162 -11.69 3.17 18.38
CA ARG A 162 -13.14 3.03 18.11
C ARG A 162 -13.99 3.78 19.13
N LYS A 163 -13.65 3.68 20.43
CA LYS A 163 -14.36 4.36 21.51
C LYS A 163 -14.31 5.88 21.32
N LEU A 164 -13.12 6.44 21.07
CA LEU A 164 -12.96 7.88 20.85
C LEU A 164 -13.70 8.35 19.61
N LYS A 165 -13.63 7.61 18.49
CA LYS A 165 -14.43 7.93 17.29
C LYS A 165 -15.92 7.97 17.60
N ALA A 166 -16.44 7.02 18.38
CA ALA A 166 -17.84 6.98 18.79
C ALA A 166 -18.23 8.13 19.74
N VAL A 167 -17.38 8.46 20.72
CA VAL A 167 -17.65 9.58 21.64
C VAL A 167 -17.66 10.91 20.89
N LEU A 168 -16.71 11.12 19.96
CA LEU A 168 -16.64 12.36 19.18
C LEU A 168 -17.81 12.50 18.20
N SER A 169 -18.32 11.40 17.61
CA SER A 169 -19.39 11.45 16.60
C SER A 169 -20.77 11.81 17.18
N VAL A 170 -20.98 11.59 18.48
CA VAL A 170 -22.24 11.92 19.16
C VAL A 170 -22.25 13.32 19.77
N ILE A 171 -21.14 14.07 19.70
CA ILE A 171 -21.10 15.45 20.19
C ILE A 171 -22.10 16.29 19.40
N ARG A 172 -22.92 17.04 20.13
CA ARG A 172 -23.87 18.02 19.59
C ARG A 172 -23.65 19.34 20.32
N PHE A 173 -23.66 20.43 19.57
CA PHE A 173 -23.50 21.79 20.09
C PHE A 173 -24.35 22.75 19.24
N GLY A 174 -24.77 23.86 19.83
CA GLY A 174 -25.45 24.94 19.15
C GLY A 174 -24.46 26.00 18.67
N LEU A 175 -24.78 26.62 17.53
CA LEU A 175 -24.11 27.81 17.02
C LEU A 175 -25.11 28.96 16.96
N VAL A 176 -24.84 30.02 17.72
CA VAL A 176 -25.59 31.27 17.65
C VAL A 176 -24.75 32.30 16.92
N ILE A 177 -25.20 32.68 15.72
CA ILE A 177 -24.54 33.67 14.87
C ILE A 177 -25.32 34.98 14.96
N LYS A 178 -24.67 36.05 15.44
CA LYS A 178 -25.24 37.40 15.51
C LYS A 178 -24.24 38.39 14.90
N GLY A 179 -24.48 38.81 13.67
CA GLY A 179 -23.53 39.62 12.91
C GLY A 179 -22.23 38.86 12.68
N ASP A 180 -21.11 39.43 13.11
CA ASP A 180 -19.76 38.86 13.08
C ASP A 180 -19.45 37.95 14.28
N ARG A 181 -20.36 37.87 15.27
CA ARG A 181 -20.15 37.09 16.49
C ARG A 181 -20.72 35.69 16.37
N VAL A 182 -19.85 34.69 16.46
CA VAL A 182 -20.21 33.27 16.59
C VAL A 182 -20.10 32.86 18.06
N THR A 183 -21.18 32.34 18.63
CA THR A 183 -21.23 31.80 20.00
C THR A 183 -21.51 30.31 19.94
N VAL A 184 -20.65 29.50 20.57
CA VAL A 184 -20.86 28.06 20.73
C VAL A 184 -21.54 27.83 22.09
N CYS A 185 -22.62 27.05 22.10
CA CYS A 185 -23.36 26.70 23.31
C CYS A 185 -23.65 25.20 23.39
N PRO A 186 -23.91 24.65 24.59
CA PRO A 186 -24.39 23.28 24.73
C PRO A 186 -25.68 23.07 23.95
N TYR A 187 -25.86 21.87 23.40
CA TYR A 187 -27.12 21.46 22.78
C TYR A 187 -28.08 20.99 23.89
N HIS A 188 -29.26 21.59 23.97
CA HIS A 188 -30.29 21.30 24.98
C HIS A 188 -31.50 20.57 24.41
N GLY A 189 -31.39 19.98 23.22
CA GLY A 189 -32.54 19.35 22.56
C GLY A 189 -33.43 20.38 21.88
N GLU A 190 -32.83 21.46 21.38
CA GLU A 190 -33.52 22.51 20.65
C GLU A 190 -34.36 21.92 19.51
N ILE A 191 -35.56 22.49 19.34
CA ILE A 191 -36.53 22.00 18.35
C ILE A 191 -35.95 22.20 16.95
N ASP A 192 -36.05 21.16 16.12
CA ASP A 192 -35.76 21.30 14.70
C ASP A 192 -36.86 22.10 14.01
N TYR A 193 -36.66 23.42 13.94
CA TYR A 193 -37.60 24.33 13.30
C TYR A 193 -37.82 24.01 11.82
N ARG A 194 -36.97 23.21 11.18
CA ARG A 194 -37.22 22.75 9.82
C ARG A 194 -38.54 22.02 9.71
N VAL A 195 -38.89 21.18 10.69
CA VAL A 195 -40.16 20.45 10.70
C VAL A 195 -41.33 21.42 10.80
N ALA A 196 -41.29 22.35 11.76
CA ALA A 196 -42.33 23.34 11.94
C ALA A 196 -42.51 24.26 10.71
N VAL A 197 -41.41 24.64 10.06
CA VAL A 197 -41.43 25.42 8.81
C VAL A 197 -42.00 24.56 7.67
N GLU A 198 -41.54 23.33 7.49
CA GLU A 198 -42.05 22.43 6.46
C GLU A 198 -43.56 22.20 6.61
N GLU A 199 -44.05 21.93 7.82
CA GLU A 199 -45.49 21.79 8.13
C GLU A 199 -46.29 23.08 7.83
N THR A 200 -45.74 24.24 8.23
CA THR A 200 -46.40 25.54 7.99
C THR A 200 -46.60 25.83 6.50
N PHE A 201 -45.61 25.43 5.68
CA PHE A 201 -45.59 25.70 4.25
C PHE A 201 -46.12 24.54 3.38
N ASP A 202 -46.47 23.40 3.97
CA ASP A 202 -46.91 22.22 3.21
C ASP A 202 -48.16 22.49 2.36
N LYS A 203 -49.09 23.30 2.89
CA LYS A 203 -50.29 23.77 2.18
C LYS A 203 -50.02 24.61 0.93
N PHE A 204 -48.78 25.09 0.74
CA PHE A 204 -48.36 25.87 -0.42
C PHE A 204 -47.51 25.05 -1.41
N ARG A 205 -47.22 23.78 -1.10
CA ARG A 205 -46.39 22.90 -1.94
C ARG A 205 -47.16 22.47 -3.20
N ARG A 206 -46.90 23.13 -4.33
CA ARG A 206 -47.47 22.79 -5.65
C ARG A 206 -46.50 21.93 -6.45
N GLY A 207 -46.65 20.60 -6.36
CA GLY A 207 -45.83 19.63 -7.10
C GLY A 207 -44.43 19.40 -6.52
N ALA A 208 -43.59 18.64 -7.24
CA ALA A 208 -42.23 18.34 -6.82
C ALA A 208 -41.34 19.60 -6.89
N ALA A 209 -40.83 20.05 -5.73
CA ALA A 209 -39.95 21.20 -5.65
C ALA A 209 -38.56 20.89 -6.23
N LYS A 210 -37.97 21.86 -6.94
CA LYS A 210 -36.55 21.80 -7.32
C LYS A 210 -35.69 21.84 -6.05
N ASP A 211 -34.71 20.94 -5.96
CA ASP A 211 -33.74 20.95 -4.86
C ASP A 211 -32.73 22.08 -5.09
N TYR A 212 -32.70 23.04 -4.17
CA TYR A 212 -31.77 24.18 -4.17
C TYR A 212 -30.62 23.99 -3.17
N ARG A 213 -30.50 22.82 -2.54
CA ARG A 213 -29.39 22.54 -1.62
C ARG A 213 -28.08 22.61 -2.39
N VAL A 214 -27.25 23.58 -2.02
CA VAL A 214 -25.86 23.61 -2.46
C VAL A 214 -25.14 22.47 -1.75
N LYS A 215 -24.48 21.61 -2.51
CA LYS A 215 -23.53 20.66 -1.91
C LYS A 215 -22.41 21.49 -1.30
N VAL A 216 -22.33 21.51 0.02
CA VAL A 216 -21.15 22.03 0.71
C VAL A 216 -20.00 21.13 0.28
N THR A 217 -19.13 21.66 -0.57
CA THR A 217 -17.90 20.98 -0.96
C THR A 217 -16.98 21.02 0.24
N ASP A 218 -16.56 19.84 0.68
CA ASP A 218 -15.51 19.69 1.67
C ASP A 218 -14.24 20.37 1.13
N SER A 219 -13.83 21.49 1.73
CA SER A 219 -12.68 22.29 1.27
C SER A 219 -11.33 21.65 1.61
N GLY A 220 -11.34 20.43 2.17
CA GLY A 220 -10.14 19.61 2.39
C GLY A 220 -9.33 20.03 3.62
N GLY A 221 -9.85 20.90 4.47
CA GLY A 221 -9.21 21.32 5.72
C GLY A 221 -10.01 22.36 6.50
N MET A 222 -9.71 22.45 7.79
CA MET A 222 -10.32 23.37 8.75
C MET A 222 -9.86 24.81 8.47
N ASN A 223 -10.81 25.74 8.32
CA ASN A 223 -10.47 27.17 8.25
C ASN A 223 -10.40 27.80 9.66
N HIS A 224 -10.01 29.07 9.74
CA HIS A 224 -9.87 29.78 11.02
C HIS A 224 -11.16 29.92 11.83
N ILE A 225 -12.34 29.94 11.19
CA ILE A 225 -13.64 29.97 11.87
C ILE A 225 -13.96 28.58 12.42
N ASP A 226 -13.79 27.54 11.59
CA ASP A 226 -14.00 26.15 12.01
C ASP A 226 -13.11 25.79 13.21
N ALA A 227 -11.85 26.21 13.17
CA ALA A 227 -10.90 26.04 14.27
C ALA A 227 -11.37 26.70 15.56
N GLN A 228 -11.78 27.98 15.49
CA GLN A 228 -12.32 28.68 16.65
C GLN A 228 -13.59 28.02 17.19
N VAL A 229 -14.48 27.54 16.33
CA VAL A 229 -15.67 26.80 16.76
C VAL A 229 -15.26 25.54 17.51
N VAL A 230 -14.39 24.71 16.93
CA VAL A 230 -13.94 23.45 17.54
C VAL A 230 -13.19 23.70 18.84
N GLU A 231 -12.37 24.75 18.93
CA GLU A 231 -11.73 25.18 20.19
C GLU A 231 -12.77 25.49 21.26
N ARG A 232 -13.84 26.22 20.94
CA ARG A 232 -14.91 26.50 21.91
C ARG A 232 -15.71 25.26 22.28
N VAL A 233 -15.93 24.33 21.34
CA VAL A 233 -16.54 23.02 21.65
C VAL A 233 -15.64 22.24 22.62
N ALA A 234 -14.33 22.25 22.41
CA ALA A 234 -13.37 21.62 23.32
C ALA A 234 -13.37 22.24 24.72
N TRP A 235 -13.66 23.54 24.84
CA TRP A 235 -13.85 24.20 26.14
C TRP A 235 -15.16 23.80 26.83
N LEU A 236 -16.25 23.67 26.08
CA LEU A 236 -17.55 23.27 26.63
C LEU A 236 -17.58 21.80 27.06
N ILE A 237 -16.89 20.93 26.32
CA ILE A 237 -16.91 19.48 26.51
C ILE A 237 -15.46 18.96 26.54
N PRO A 238 -14.68 19.24 27.61
CA PRO A 238 -13.24 18.97 27.60
C PRO A 238 -12.86 17.49 27.64
N GLY A 239 -13.72 16.62 28.20
CA GLY A 239 -13.41 15.20 28.41
C GLY A 239 -12.96 14.46 27.13
N PRO A 240 -13.78 14.43 26.05
CA PRO A 240 -13.43 13.78 24.80
C PRO A 240 -12.16 14.33 24.14
N PHE A 241 -11.92 15.65 24.21
CA PHE A 241 -10.76 16.27 23.59
C PHE A 241 -9.47 16.01 24.39
N ARG A 242 -9.53 15.97 25.73
CA ARG A 242 -8.39 15.51 26.54
C ARG A 242 -8.05 14.05 26.28
N ALA A 243 -9.06 13.19 26.21
CA ALA A 243 -8.86 11.78 25.91
C ALA A 243 -8.27 11.57 24.49
N LEU A 244 -8.59 12.45 23.54
CA LEU A 244 -7.98 12.47 22.21
C LEU A 244 -6.50 12.88 22.25
N GLU A 245 -6.16 13.91 23.02
CA GLU A 245 -4.77 14.34 23.25
C GLU A 245 -3.94 13.24 23.92
N ASP A 246 -4.49 12.60 24.96
CA ASP A 246 -3.88 11.46 25.65
C ASP A 246 -3.63 10.30 24.67
N PHE A 247 -4.62 9.97 23.84
CA PHE A 247 -4.50 8.93 22.81
C PHE A 247 -3.39 9.26 21.79
N CYS A 248 -3.31 10.49 21.31
CA CYS A 248 -2.26 10.89 20.36
C CYS A 248 -0.86 10.80 20.98
N THR A 249 -0.75 11.09 22.27
CA THR A 249 0.51 11.01 23.02
C THR A 249 0.92 9.56 23.29
N GLU A 250 0.00 8.75 23.80
CA GLU A 250 0.24 7.35 24.13
C GLU A 250 0.54 6.52 22.88
N HIS A 251 -0.21 6.74 21.81
CA HIS A 251 -0.13 6.00 20.56
C HIS A 251 0.55 6.82 19.46
N ALA A 252 1.57 7.61 19.79
CA ALA A 252 2.29 8.42 18.81
C ALA A 252 2.97 7.59 17.71
N LYS A 253 3.43 6.37 18.06
CA LYS A 253 4.07 5.40 17.16
C LYS A 253 3.28 4.08 17.12
N TYR A 254 2.03 4.15 16.68
CA TYR A 254 1.13 2.99 16.70
C TYR A 254 1.39 1.99 15.56
N VAL A 255 2.10 2.39 14.49
CA VAL A 255 2.34 1.53 13.33
C VAL A 255 3.46 0.55 13.68
N ASP A 256 3.14 -0.75 13.63
CA ASP A 256 4.14 -1.80 13.76
C ASP A 256 5.13 -1.80 12.58
N GLU A 257 6.41 -1.87 12.90
CA GLU A 257 7.51 -1.80 11.92
C GLU A 257 7.51 -2.99 10.96
N THR A 258 7.16 -4.19 11.43
CA THR A 258 7.10 -5.41 10.62
C THR A 258 5.96 -5.33 9.61
N ILE A 259 4.80 -4.81 10.02
CA ILE A 259 3.65 -4.59 9.12
C ILE A 259 3.96 -3.49 8.10
N SER A 260 4.63 -2.42 8.52
CA SER A 260 5.06 -1.35 7.61
C SER A 260 6.07 -1.86 6.57
N SER A 261 7.07 -2.64 7.01
CA SER A 261 8.03 -3.29 6.13
C SER A 261 7.34 -4.24 5.16
N PHE A 262 6.44 -5.09 5.66
CA PHE A 262 5.65 -5.99 4.82
C PHE A 262 4.86 -5.24 3.74
N ASP A 263 4.15 -4.14 4.07
CA ASP A 263 3.38 -3.37 3.08
C ASP A 263 4.25 -2.81 1.96
N ARG A 264 5.48 -2.39 2.26
CA ARG A 264 6.45 -1.92 1.25
C ARG A 264 7.02 -3.09 0.45
N GLU A 265 7.55 -4.09 1.13
CA GLU A 265 8.23 -5.24 0.53
C GLU A 265 7.31 -6.06 -0.37
N ILE A 266 6.04 -6.24 -0.01
CA ILE A 266 5.09 -7.00 -0.83
C ILE A 266 4.86 -6.31 -2.19
N GLN A 267 5.06 -4.99 -2.28
CA GLN A 267 4.92 -4.28 -3.56
C GLN A 267 5.98 -4.67 -4.58
N PHE A 268 7.16 -5.13 -4.16
CA PHE A 268 8.15 -5.69 -5.08
C PHE A 268 7.53 -6.77 -5.96
N TYR A 269 6.77 -7.68 -5.33
CA TYR A 269 6.12 -8.77 -6.02
C TYR A 269 4.91 -8.31 -6.83
N THR A 270 4.05 -7.46 -6.27
CA THR A 270 2.84 -6.99 -6.98
C THR A 270 3.18 -6.13 -8.19
N ALA A 271 4.19 -5.27 -8.09
CA ALA A 271 4.71 -4.46 -9.18
C ALA A 271 5.28 -5.35 -10.29
N TYR A 272 6.11 -6.34 -9.94
CA TYR A 272 6.70 -7.24 -10.90
C TYR A 272 5.65 -8.09 -11.62
N LEU A 273 4.70 -8.70 -10.89
CA LEU A 273 3.62 -9.49 -11.50
C LEU A 273 2.72 -8.63 -12.40
N THR A 274 2.43 -7.39 -12.00
CA THR A 274 1.66 -6.46 -12.85
C THR A 274 2.43 -6.10 -14.12
N TYR A 275 3.74 -5.90 -14.02
CA TYR A 275 4.60 -5.66 -15.17
C TYR A 275 4.60 -6.87 -16.13
N LEU A 276 4.75 -8.10 -15.60
CA LEU A 276 4.71 -9.33 -16.40
C LEU A 276 3.40 -9.53 -17.17
N GLU A 277 2.28 -9.06 -16.61
CA GLU A 277 0.96 -9.23 -17.21
C GLU A 277 0.86 -8.54 -18.58
N THR A 278 1.61 -7.45 -18.80
CA THR A 278 1.68 -6.78 -20.11
C THR A 278 2.28 -7.68 -21.20
N PHE A 279 3.29 -8.49 -20.85
CA PHE A 279 3.96 -9.43 -21.74
C PHE A 279 3.11 -10.69 -21.94
N ARG A 280 2.46 -11.19 -20.89
CA ARG A 280 1.52 -12.33 -20.97
C ARG A 280 0.38 -12.05 -21.94
N ARG A 281 -0.19 -10.84 -21.90
CA ARG A 281 -1.22 -10.40 -22.86
C ARG A 281 -0.72 -10.32 -24.30
N ALA A 282 0.59 -10.10 -24.49
CA ALA A 282 1.24 -10.15 -25.79
C ALA A 282 1.61 -11.58 -26.24
N GLY A 283 1.22 -12.60 -25.48
CA GLY A 283 1.47 -14.01 -25.80
C GLY A 283 2.84 -14.54 -25.36
N LEU A 284 3.60 -13.77 -24.57
CA LEU A 284 4.88 -14.22 -24.03
C LEU A 284 4.69 -15.05 -22.76
N HIS A 285 5.53 -16.07 -22.61
CA HIS A 285 5.45 -17.00 -21.50
C HIS A 285 6.58 -16.76 -20.49
N PHE A 286 6.27 -16.97 -19.21
CA PHE A 286 7.21 -16.90 -18.10
C PHE A 286 7.22 -18.22 -17.34
N CYS A 287 8.34 -18.53 -16.72
CA CYS A 287 8.48 -19.67 -15.83
C CYS A 287 9.30 -19.29 -14.60
N TYR A 288 9.20 -20.12 -13.56
CA TYR A 288 10.09 -20.02 -12.40
C TYR A 288 11.39 -20.77 -12.70
N PRO A 289 12.55 -20.09 -12.72
CA PRO A 289 13.81 -20.74 -13.07
C PRO A 289 14.23 -21.72 -11.97
N LYS A 290 14.76 -22.88 -12.39
CA LYS A 290 15.46 -23.80 -11.48
C LYS A 290 16.89 -23.32 -11.32
N VAL A 291 17.24 -22.91 -10.11
CA VAL A 291 18.59 -22.45 -9.77
C VAL A 291 19.39 -23.56 -9.11
N SER A 292 20.70 -23.62 -9.37
CA SER A 292 21.61 -24.61 -8.79
C SER A 292 22.96 -23.97 -8.50
N ASN A 293 23.56 -24.34 -7.37
CA ASN A 293 24.94 -24.01 -7.01
C ASN A 293 25.92 -25.18 -7.25
N THR A 294 25.41 -26.35 -7.66
CA THR A 294 26.19 -27.58 -7.92
C THR A 294 26.26 -27.93 -9.41
N CYS A 295 25.29 -27.47 -10.21
CA CYS A 295 25.23 -27.69 -11.64
C CYS A 295 25.49 -26.38 -12.40
N LYS A 296 26.35 -26.43 -13.41
CA LYS A 296 26.68 -25.29 -14.29
C LYS A 296 25.93 -25.32 -15.61
N GLU A 297 25.01 -26.27 -15.80
CA GLU A 297 24.16 -26.31 -16.99
C GLU A 297 23.19 -25.13 -16.98
N ILE A 298 22.99 -24.55 -18.16
CA ILE A 298 22.06 -23.45 -18.37
C ILE A 298 21.18 -23.84 -19.54
N SER A 299 19.88 -23.62 -19.43
CA SER A 299 18.98 -23.77 -20.57
C SER A 299 17.80 -22.84 -20.46
N ALA A 300 17.42 -22.26 -21.59
CA ALA A 300 16.20 -21.48 -21.73
C ALA A 300 15.54 -21.82 -23.05
N ARG A 301 14.21 -21.94 -23.03
CA ARG A 301 13.38 -22.17 -24.22
C ARG A 301 12.46 -20.99 -24.41
N LYS A 302 12.33 -20.55 -25.65
CA LYS A 302 11.60 -19.36 -26.07
C LYS A 302 11.99 -18.13 -25.23
N ALA A 303 13.27 -17.99 -24.91
CA ALA A 303 13.81 -16.84 -24.19
C ALA A 303 13.75 -15.58 -25.05
N PHE A 304 13.59 -14.43 -24.39
CA PHE A 304 13.55 -13.12 -25.04
C PHE A 304 14.14 -12.06 -24.10
N ASP A 305 14.73 -11.01 -24.66
CA ASP A 305 15.23 -9.86 -23.90
C ASP A 305 14.02 -9.03 -23.43
N LEU A 306 13.86 -8.88 -22.11
CA LEU A 306 12.69 -8.28 -21.51
C LEU A 306 12.57 -6.77 -21.83
N ALA A 307 13.69 -6.06 -21.94
CA ALA A 307 13.71 -4.64 -22.27
C ALA A 307 13.31 -4.40 -23.74
N LEU A 308 13.85 -5.20 -24.66
CA LEU A 308 13.51 -5.19 -26.08
C LEU A 308 12.06 -5.61 -26.30
N ALA A 309 11.61 -6.68 -25.65
CA ALA A 309 10.22 -7.14 -25.73
C ALA A 309 9.25 -6.01 -25.34
N GLY A 310 9.55 -5.28 -24.26
CA GLY A 310 8.72 -4.15 -23.83
C GLY A 310 8.64 -3.03 -24.88
N LYS A 311 9.75 -2.76 -25.58
CA LYS A 311 9.77 -1.81 -26.71
C LYS A 311 8.94 -2.30 -27.89
N LEU A 312 9.17 -3.54 -28.35
CA LEU A 312 8.49 -4.12 -29.51
C LEU A 312 6.98 -4.22 -29.30
N ILE A 313 6.52 -4.59 -28.10
CA ILE A 313 5.09 -4.65 -27.76
C ILE A 313 4.44 -3.27 -27.92
N ARG A 314 5.08 -2.19 -27.45
CA ARG A 314 4.57 -0.81 -27.61
C ARG A 314 4.50 -0.39 -29.08
N GLU A 315 5.47 -0.82 -29.87
CA GLU A 315 5.55 -0.56 -31.32
C GLU A 315 4.67 -1.52 -32.14
N LYS A 316 3.94 -2.45 -31.48
CA LYS A 316 3.11 -3.49 -32.11
C LYS A 316 3.91 -4.39 -33.07
N LEU A 317 5.17 -4.64 -32.74
CA LEU A 317 6.08 -5.50 -33.47
C LEU A 317 6.17 -6.88 -32.81
N THR A 318 6.48 -7.89 -33.61
CA THR A 318 6.65 -9.28 -33.14
C THR A 318 7.93 -9.43 -32.34
N VAL A 319 7.82 -10.06 -31.16
CA VAL A 319 8.98 -10.47 -30.36
C VAL A 319 9.44 -11.85 -30.83
N VAL A 320 10.70 -11.94 -31.26
CA VAL A 320 11.31 -13.23 -31.65
C VAL A 320 11.99 -13.85 -30.45
N CYS A 321 11.56 -15.06 -30.09
CA CYS A 321 12.13 -15.85 -29.01
C CYS A 321 13.25 -16.77 -29.52
N ASN A 322 14.25 -17.03 -28.67
CA ASN A 322 15.37 -17.92 -28.98
C ASN A 322 15.50 -19.02 -27.92
N ASP A 323 16.00 -20.18 -28.34
CA ASP A 323 16.37 -21.27 -27.45
C ASP A 323 17.90 -21.28 -27.29
N PHE A 324 18.38 -21.55 -26.08
CA PHE A 324 19.80 -21.81 -25.85
C PHE A 324 20.01 -22.81 -24.71
N PHE A 325 21.13 -23.52 -24.77
CA PHE A 325 21.54 -24.41 -23.71
C PHE A 325 23.07 -24.61 -23.70
N LEU A 326 23.61 -24.85 -22.50
CA LEU A 326 24.94 -25.39 -22.28
C LEU A 326 24.79 -26.64 -21.41
N ARG A 327 25.27 -27.78 -21.89
CA ARG A 327 25.21 -29.07 -21.20
C ARG A 327 26.59 -29.66 -20.97
N SER A 328 26.72 -30.52 -19.97
CA SER A 328 27.92 -31.36 -19.77
C SER A 328 29.22 -30.52 -19.72
N PRO A 329 30.25 -30.65 -20.61
CA PRO A 329 31.46 -29.81 -20.51
C PRO A 329 31.35 -28.44 -21.21
N GLU A 330 30.23 -28.09 -21.84
CA GLU A 330 30.08 -26.82 -22.60
C GLU A 330 30.10 -25.60 -21.66
N ARG A 331 30.90 -24.56 -21.98
CA ARG A 331 31.07 -23.39 -21.09
C ARG A 331 30.94 -22.03 -21.75
N PHE A 332 30.92 -21.94 -23.08
CA PHE A 332 30.83 -20.67 -23.80
C PHE A 332 30.08 -20.84 -25.12
N PHE A 333 29.48 -19.76 -25.59
CA PHE A 333 28.88 -19.67 -26.92
C PHE A 333 29.80 -18.88 -27.86
N VAL A 334 29.95 -19.34 -29.10
CA VAL A 334 30.57 -18.57 -30.18
C VAL A 334 29.48 -18.13 -31.15
N VAL A 335 29.07 -16.87 -31.05
CA VAL A 335 28.00 -16.30 -31.88
C VAL A 335 28.61 -15.46 -33.00
N THR A 336 28.39 -15.87 -34.26
CA THR A 336 28.92 -15.18 -35.46
C THR A 336 27.78 -14.59 -36.29
N GLY A 337 28.12 -13.68 -37.23
CA GLY A 337 27.15 -13.08 -38.16
C GLY A 337 27.24 -11.55 -38.24
N PRO A 338 26.50 -10.91 -39.16
CA PRO A 338 26.55 -9.47 -39.40
C PRO A 338 26.09 -8.65 -38.18
N ASN A 339 26.55 -7.40 -38.06
CA ASN A 339 26.20 -6.49 -36.97
C ASN A 339 24.80 -5.88 -37.18
N GLN A 340 23.76 -6.68 -36.99
CA GLN A 340 22.36 -6.24 -37.06
C GLN A 340 21.66 -6.23 -35.69
N GLY A 341 22.40 -5.95 -34.60
CA GLY A 341 21.86 -5.82 -33.23
C GLY A 341 21.53 -7.13 -32.51
N GLY A 342 21.12 -8.18 -33.23
CA GLY A 342 20.65 -9.45 -32.62
C GLY A 342 21.67 -10.16 -31.72
N LYS A 343 22.98 -10.03 -32.00
CA LYS A 343 24.05 -10.65 -31.17
C LYS A 343 24.13 -10.04 -29.78
N THR A 344 24.06 -8.71 -29.68
CA THR A 344 24.10 -8.00 -28.39
C THR A 344 22.84 -8.27 -27.58
N THR A 345 21.67 -8.33 -28.23
CA THR A 345 20.42 -8.76 -27.58
C THR A 345 20.53 -10.20 -27.07
N PHE A 346 21.09 -11.12 -27.86
CA PHE A 346 21.28 -12.50 -27.42
C PHE A 346 22.20 -12.61 -26.20
N ALA A 347 23.27 -11.82 -26.14
CA ALA A 347 24.19 -11.83 -25.00
C ALA A 347 23.58 -11.27 -23.68
N ARG A 348 22.46 -10.53 -23.76
CA ARG A 348 21.77 -9.94 -22.59
C ARG A 348 20.62 -10.81 -22.06
N MET A 349 20.11 -11.74 -22.88
CA MET A 349 19.12 -12.75 -22.45
C MET A 349 19.77 -13.75 -21.50
#